data_AF-B5VET9-F1
#
_entry.id   AF-B5VET9-F1
#
_cell.length_a   1.000
_cell.length_b   1.000
_cell.length_c   1.000
_cell.angle_alpha   90.00
_cell.angle_beta   90.00
_cell.angle_gamma   90.00
#
_symmetry.space_group_name_H-M   'P 1'
#
loop_
_entity.id
_entity.type
_entity.pdbx_description
1 polymer ?
#
loop_
_entity_poly.entity_id
_entity_poly.type
_entity_poly.pdbx_seq_one_letter_code
_entity_poly.pdbx_strand_id
1 'polypeptide(L)'
;MSINLHSAPEYDPSYKLIQLTPKLLDIIQDPVQNHQLRFKSLDKDKSEVVLCSHDKTWVLKQRKHSNTVLLMREFVPEQPITFDETLLFGLSKPYMDVVGFAKTESEFETRETHGELNLNSVPIYNGELDFSDKIMKRSSTKVIGTLEELLENSPCSALEGISKWHKIGGSVKDGVLCILSQDFLFKALHVLLM
;
A
#
# COMPACT_ATOMS: atom_id res chain seq x y z
N MET A 1 3.23 -32.50 -25.42
CA MET A 1 3.81 -31.34 -26.14
C MET A 1 4.74 -30.65 -25.14
N SER A 2 6.00 -30.37 -25.50
CA SER A 2 6.99 -29.81 -24.56
C SER A 2 7.17 -28.31 -24.77
N ILE A 3 7.76 -27.62 -23.79
CA ILE A 3 8.04 -26.18 -23.83
C ILE A 3 9.53 -26.01 -23.65
N ASN A 4 10.17 -25.24 -24.52
CA ASN A 4 11.58 -24.87 -24.38
C ASN A 4 11.71 -23.80 -23.29
N LEU A 5 12.60 -24.05 -22.32
CA LEU A 5 12.85 -23.15 -21.19
C LEU A 5 14.16 -22.39 -21.42
N HIS A 6 14.06 -21.08 -21.62
CA HIS A 6 15.18 -20.17 -21.81
C HIS A 6 15.38 -19.30 -20.56
N SER A 7 16.57 -18.74 -20.39
CA SER A 7 16.91 -17.86 -19.28
C SER A 7 17.62 -16.62 -19.79
N ALA A 8 17.20 -15.44 -19.34
CA ALA A 8 18.00 -14.24 -19.51
C ALA A 8 19.32 -14.36 -18.71
N PRO A 9 20.42 -13.75 -19.18
CA PRO A 9 21.67 -13.70 -18.43
C PRO A 9 21.58 -12.79 -17.19
N GLU A 10 20.77 -11.74 -17.27
CA GLU A 10 20.46 -10.83 -16.17
C GLU A 10 18.95 -10.75 -15.98
N TYR A 11 18.50 -10.78 -14.72
CA TYR A 11 17.10 -10.69 -14.36
C TYR A 11 16.77 -9.27 -13.87
N ASP A 12 15.58 -8.78 -14.18
CA ASP A 12 15.11 -7.48 -13.69
C ASP A 12 14.51 -7.62 -12.28
N PRO A 13 15.12 -7.04 -11.24
CA PRO A 13 14.62 -7.13 -9.86
C PRO A 13 13.36 -6.27 -9.61
N SER A 14 12.92 -5.48 -10.59
CA SER A 14 11.73 -4.63 -10.50
C SER A 14 10.45 -5.46 -10.38
N TYR A 15 10.40 -6.62 -11.05
CA TYR A 15 9.29 -7.56 -10.97
C TYR A 15 9.30 -8.31 -9.64
N LYS A 16 8.20 -8.21 -8.89
CA LYS A 16 8.04 -8.79 -7.55
C LYS A 16 6.71 -9.53 -7.47
N LEU A 17 6.68 -10.58 -6.66
CA LEU A 17 5.46 -11.33 -6.35
C LEU A 17 4.75 -10.71 -5.15
N ILE A 18 3.48 -10.38 -5.32
CA ILE A 18 2.59 -9.93 -4.25
C ILE A 18 1.44 -10.93 -4.11
N GLN A 19 1.10 -11.24 -2.86
CA GLN A 19 -0.05 -12.09 -2.57
C GLN A 19 -1.35 -11.32 -2.87
N LEU A 20 -2.23 -11.94 -3.65
CA LEU A 20 -3.56 -11.42 -3.92
C LEU A 20 -4.58 -12.22 -3.11
N THR A 21 -5.10 -11.63 -2.03
CA THR A 21 -6.26 -12.19 -1.32
C THR A 21 -7.50 -12.13 -2.22
N PRO A 22 -8.57 -12.92 -1.96
CA PRO A 22 -9.77 -12.88 -2.79
C PRO A 22 -10.31 -11.46 -3.01
N LYS A 23 -10.41 -10.65 -1.94
CA LYS A 23 -10.86 -9.25 -2.05
C LYS A 23 -9.91 -8.38 -2.89
N LEU A 24 -8.59 -8.56 -2.78
CA LEU A 24 -7.63 -7.81 -3.60
C LEU A 24 -7.69 -8.24 -5.07
N LEU A 25 -7.91 -9.53 -5.32
CA LEU A 25 -8.04 -10.08 -6.67
C LEU A 25 -9.29 -9.52 -7.35
N ASP A 26 -10.43 -9.49 -6.65
CA ASP A 26 -11.69 -8.92 -7.15
C ASP A 26 -11.51 -7.45 -7.55
N ILE A 27 -10.81 -6.66 -6.73
CA ILE A 27 -10.51 -5.24 -7.00
C ILE A 27 -9.60 -5.08 -8.23
N ILE A 28 -8.57 -5.92 -8.39
CA ILE A 28 -7.63 -5.84 -9.52
C ILE A 28 -8.28 -6.28 -10.84
N GLN A 29 -9.20 -7.25 -10.77
CA GLN A 29 -9.88 -7.79 -11.94
C GLN A 29 -11.08 -6.94 -12.39
N ASP A 30 -11.49 -5.94 -11.60
CA ASP A 30 -12.59 -5.03 -11.95
C ASP A 30 -12.16 -4.05 -13.06
N PRO A 31 -12.71 -4.15 -14.29
CA PRO A 31 -12.37 -3.23 -15.37
C PRO A 31 -13.06 -1.86 -15.23
N VAL A 32 -14.02 -1.70 -14.30
CA VAL A 32 -14.87 -0.51 -14.19
C VAL A 32 -14.08 0.70 -13.70
N GLN A 33 -13.11 0.50 -12.80
CA GLN A 33 -12.30 1.59 -12.26
C GLN A 33 -10.83 1.18 -12.19
N ASN A 34 -9.97 1.98 -12.82
CA ASN A 34 -8.54 1.83 -12.69
C ASN A 34 -8.03 2.59 -11.44
N HIS A 35 -6.88 2.18 -10.90
CA HIS A 35 -6.20 2.81 -9.75
C HIS A 35 -6.97 2.77 -8.42
N GLN A 36 -7.76 1.73 -8.18
CA GLN A 36 -8.45 1.52 -6.89
C GLN A 36 -7.52 1.13 -5.74
N LEU A 37 -6.31 0.66 -6.04
CA LEU A 37 -5.30 0.26 -5.06
C LEU A 37 -4.10 1.21 -5.07
N ARG A 38 -3.62 1.59 -3.89
CA ARG A 38 -2.49 2.51 -3.72
C ARG A 38 -1.55 2.06 -2.62
N PHE A 39 -0.25 2.04 -2.92
CA PHE A 39 0.78 1.91 -1.89
C PHE A 39 0.97 3.23 -1.16
N LYS A 40 1.03 3.18 0.17
CA LYS A 40 1.29 4.33 1.04
C LYS A 40 2.32 3.95 2.10
N SER A 41 3.13 4.93 2.48
CA SER A 41 4.06 4.84 3.60
C SER A 41 4.29 6.24 4.14
N LEU A 42 4.55 6.35 5.44
CA LEU A 42 4.85 7.64 6.08
C LEU A 42 6.22 8.19 5.65
N ASP A 43 7.18 7.30 5.42
CA ASP A 43 8.51 7.66 4.96
C ASP A 43 9.06 6.60 3.99
N LYS A 44 10.24 6.85 3.42
CA LYS A 44 10.87 5.95 2.44
C LYS A 44 11.70 4.83 3.06
N ASP A 45 12.09 4.95 4.34
CA ASP A 45 13.25 4.23 4.87
C ASP A 45 12.94 3.34 6.09
N LYS A 46 11.97 3.73 6.93
CA LYS A 46 11.73 3.14 8.26
C LYS A 46 10.28 2.71 8.47
N SER A 47 9.34 3.40 7.83
CA SER A 47 7.92 3.15 8.00
C SER A 47 7.44 1.95 7.20
N GLU A 48 6.40 1.31 7.71
CA GLU A 48 5.79 0.19 6.99
C GLU A 48 5.03 0.68 5.75
N VAL A 49 5.10 -0.13 4.69
CA VAL A 49 4.32 0.09 3.49
C VAL A 49 2.98 -0.63 3.64
N VAL A 50 1.89 0.11 3.44
CA VAL A 50 0.54 -0.42 3.37
C VAL A 50 0.00 -0.31 1.96
N LEU A 51 -0.85 -1.26 1.59
CA LEU A 51 -1.68 -1.21 0.39
C LEU A 51 -3.08 -0.78 0.84
N CYS A 52 -3.63 0.26 0.23
CA CYS A 52 -4.95 0.76 0.55
C CYS A 52 -5.85 0.68 -0.67
N SER A 53 -7.10 0.27 -0.42
CA SER A 53 -8.23 0.59 -1.28
C SER A 53 -8.93 1.83 -0.76
N HIS A 54 -10.13 2.14 -1.25
CA HIS A 54 -10.94 3.25 -0.73
C HIS A 54 -11.43 2.99 0.72
N ASP A 55 -11.69 1.72 1.09
CA ASP A 55 -12.32 1.32 2.35
C ASP A 55 -11.47 0.43 3.26
N LYS A 56 -10.41 -0.18 2.74
CA LYS A 56 -9.58 -1.14 3.49
C LYS A 56 -8.09 -0.91 3.34
N THR A 57 -7.36 -1.34 4.37
CA THR A 57 -5.90 -1.31 4.47
C THR A 57 -5.33 -2.73 4.62
N TRP A 58 -4.23 -3.00 3.93
CA TRP A 58 -3.44 -4.22 4.06
C TRP A 58 -1.98 -3.86 4.33
N VAL A 59 -1.34 -4.55 5.28
CA VAL A 59 0.10 -4.42 5.52
C VAL A 59 0.88 -5.39 4.65
N LEU A 60 2.02 -4.94 4.11
CA LEU A 60 2.94 -5.80 3.36
C LEU A 60 4.01 -6.38 4.29
N LYS A 61 4.27 -7.68 4.15
CA LYS A 61 5.39 -8.36 4.82
C LYS A 61 6.15 -9.20 3.80
N GLN A 62 7.46 -9.00 3.70
CA GLN A 62 8.31 -9.79 2.83
C GLN A 62 8.70 -11.10 3.51
N ARG A 63 8.51 -12.23 2.81
CA ARG A 63 8.89 -13.56 3.27
C ARG A 63 9.83 -14.23 2.27
N LYS A 64 11.06 -14.50 2.69
CA LYS A 64 12.06 -15.20 1.89
C LYS A 64 11.78 -16.72 1.85
N HIS A 65 12.24 -17.37 0.80
CA HIS A 65 12.22 -18.82 0.66
C HIS A 65 13.53 -19.35 0.05
N SER A 66 13.82 -20.63 0.23
CA SER A 66 15.04 -21.28 -0.31
C SER A 66 14.91 -21.79 -1.74
N ASN A 67 13.69 -21.78 -2.30
CA ASN A 67 13.43 -22.33 -3.64
C ASN A 67 13.85 -21.36 -4.74
N THR A 68 14.13 -21.90 -5.93
CA THR A 68 14.30 -21.11 -7.14
C THR A 68 12.95 -20.91 -7.81
N VAL A 69 12.49 -19.67 -7.87
CA VAL A 69 11.25 -19.29 -8.56
C VAL A 69 11.61 -18.40 -9.75
N LEU A 70 11.25 -18.85 -10.95
CA LEU A 70 11.44 -18.10 -12.20
C LEU A 70 10.08 -17.63 -12.70
N LEU A 71 9.98 -16.32 -12.96
CA LEU A 71 8.86 -15.76 -13.72
C LEU A 71 9.23 -15.82 -15.19
N MET A 72 8.43 -16.57 -15.95
CA MET A 72 8.67 -16.81 -17.37
C MET A 72 7.56 -16.19 -18.20
N ARG A 73 7.92 -15.68 -19.37
CA ARG A 73 6.97 -15.19 -20.38
C ARG A 73 7.21 -15.90 -21.69
N GLU A 74 6.15 -16.13 -22.43
CA GLU A 74 6.22 -16.59 -23.82
C GLU A 74 6.96 -15.54 -24.67
N PHE A 75 7.79 -16.01 -25.59
CA PHE A 75 8.40 -15.17 -26.60
C PHE A 75 8.44 -15.88 -27.94
N VAL A 76 8.42 -15.08 -29.01
CA VAL A 76 8.62 -15.58 -30.37
C VAL A 76 10.12 -15.48 -30.67
N PRO A 77 10.83 -16.60 -30.89
CA PRO A 77 12.25 -16.56 -31.17
C PRO A 77 12.51 -15.94 -32.54
N GLU A 78 13.56 -15.12 -32.65
CA GLU A 78 13.93 -14.46 -33.92
C GLU A 78 14.33 -15.46 -35.00
N GLN A 79 14.86 -16.62 -34.59
CA GLN A 79 15.22 -17.74 -35.44
C GLN A 79 14.61 -19.02 -34.85
N PRO A 80 14.25 -20.01 -35.69
CA PRO A 80 13.81 -21.30 -35.19
C PRO A 80 14.85 -21.93 -34.26
N ILE A 81 14.42 -22.36 -33.07
CA ILE A 81 15.28 -23.03 -32.11
C ILE A 81 15.47 -24.48 -32.55
N THR A 82 16.70 -24.83 -32.94
CA THR A 82 17.06 -26.18 -33.40
C THR A 82 18.17 -26.74 -32.54
N PHE A 83 18.01 -27.97 -32.06
CA PHE A 83 19.02 -28.71 -31.32
C PHE A 83 18.89 -30.22 -31.60
N ASP A 84 19.99 -30.96 -31.48
CA ASP A 84 20.00 -32.40 -31.71
C ASP A 84 19.37 -33.14 -30.51
N GLU A 85 18.22 -33.75 -30.77
CA GLU A 85 17.42 -34.49 -29.80
C GLU A 85 18.06 -35.86 -29.44
N THR A 86 19.10 -35.85 -28.59
CA THR A 86 19.93 -37.05 -28.33
C THR A 86 19.46 -37.93 -27.17
N LEU A 87 18.64 -37.43 -26.24
CA LEU A 87 18.08 -38.20 -25.11
C LEU A 87 16.67 -37.71 -24.74
N LEU A 88 15.66 -38.13 -25.50
CA LEU A 88 14.28 -37.62 -25.39
C LEU A 88 13.21 -38.69 -25.05
N PHE A 89 13.55 -39.74 -24.31
CA PHE A 89 12.52 -40.71 -23.90
C PHE A 89 11.46 -40.01 -23.03
N GLY A 90 10.23 -39.92 -23.54
CA GLY A 90 9.13 -39.21 -22.89
C GLY A 90 9.05 -37.71 -23.20
N LEU A 91 9.92 -37.18 -24.07
CA LEU A 91 9.93 -35.76 -24.43
C LEU A 91 9.30 -35.57 -25.81
N SER A 92 8.08 -35.02 -25.82
CA SER A 92 7.40 -34.64 -27.06
C SER A 92 8.06 -33.43 -27.71
N LYS A 93 7.87 -33.23 -29.02
CA LYS A 93 8.38 -32.07 -29.76
C LYS A 93 7.99 -30.73 -29.09
N PRO A 94 8.90 -29.75 -29.00
CA PRO A 94 8.59 -28.44 -28.46
C PRO A 94 7.64 -27.67 -29.38
N TYR A 95 6.67 -26.96 -28.78
CA TYR A 95 5.68 -26.14 -29.52
C TYR A 95 5.69 -24.67 -29.12
N MET A 96 6.41 -24.32 -28.05
CA MET A 96 6.44 -22.98 -27.46
C MET A 96 7.79 -22.77 -26.78
N ASP A 97 8.23 -21.51 -26.76
CA ASP A 97 9.43 -21.05 -26.10
C ASP A 97 9.05 -20.02 -25.03
N VAL A 98 9.59 -20.20 -23.81
CA VAL A 98 9.41 -19.26 -22.71
C VAL A 98 10.78 -18.84 -22.17
N VAL A 99 10.90 -17.57 -21.75
CA VAL A 99 12.13 -17.03 -21.18
C VAL A 99 11.89 -16.54 -19.76
N GLY A 100 12.75 -16.99 -18.83
CA GLY A 100 12.81 -16.47 -17.47
C GLY A 100 13.30 -15.02 -17.47
N PHE A 101 12.42 -14.08 -17.14
CA PHE A 101 12.73 -12.63 -17.12
C PHE A 101 12.97 -12.10 -15.70
N ALA A 102 12.46 -12.79 -14.68
CA ALA A 102 12.72 -12.46 -13.29
C ALA A 102 12.97 -13.72 -12.45
N LYS A 103 13.82 -13.59 -11.43
CA LYS A 103 14.08 -14.61 -10.42
C LYS A 103 13.77 -14.04 -9.05
N THR A 104 12.79 -14.60 -8.36
CA THR A 104 12.35 -14.12 -7.05
C THR A 104 12.80 -15.06 -5.94
N GLU A 105 13.27 -14.48 -4.84
CA GLU A 105 13.73 -15.21 -3.64
C GLU A 105 12.83 -14.97 -2.43
N SER A 106 11.76 -14.20 -2.65
CA SER A 106 10.78 -13.83 -1.63
C SER A 106 9.45 -13.45 -2.26
N GLU A 107 8.42 -13.58 -1.45
CA GLU A 107 7.06 -13.09 -1.74
C GLU A 107 6.72 -11.92 -0.81
N PHE A 108 5.88 -11.01 -1.29
CA PHE A 108 5.25 -9.98 -0.46
C PHE A 108 3.86 -10.44 -0.04
N GLU A 109 3.74 -10.93 1.19
CA GLU A 109 2.46 -11.31 1.80
C GLU A 109 1.64 -10.04 2.12
N THR A 110 0.33 -10.12 1.90
CA THR A 110 -0.63 -9.05 2.25
C THR A 110 -1.55 -9.54 3.36
N ARG A 111 -1.66 -8.79 4.45
CA ARG A 111 -2.61 -9.10 5.54
C ARG A 111 -3.52 -7.92 5.80
N GLU A 112 -4.82 -8.17 5.93
CA GLU A 112 -5.76 -7.14 6.36
C GLU A 112 -5.32 -6.57 7.72
N THR A 113 -5.31 -5.25 7.83
CA THR A 113 -4.94 -4.53 9.05
C THR A 113 -5.88 -3.35 9.24
N HIS A 114 -5.93 -2.82 10.47
CA HIS A 114 -6.65 -1.59 10.74
C HIS A 114 -5.80 -0.39 10.33
N GLY A 115 -6.31 0.45 9.43
CA GLY A 115 -5.60 1.66 9.03
C GLY A 115 -5.65 2.71 10.13
N GLU A 116 -4.50 3.25 10.57
CA GLU A 116 -4.43 4.27 11.63
C GLU A 116 -4.09 5.66 11.10
N LEU A 117 -4.56 6.69 11.82
CA LEU A 117 -4.21 8.08 11.55
C LEU A 117 -2.85 8.42 12.17
N ASN A 118 -2.02 9.13 11.43
CA ASN A 118 -0.77 9.68 11.94
C ASN A 118 -1.00 11.04 12.61
N LEU A 119 -1.16 11.04 13.93
CA LEU A 119 -1.50 12.23 14.71
C LEU A 119 -0.28 12.96 15.29
N ASN A 120 0.94 12.63 14.86
CA ASN A 120 2.19 13.10 15.48
C ASN A 120 2.29 14.63 15.60
N SER A 121 1.84 15.38 14.60
CA SER A 121 1.88 16.85 14.60
C SER A 121 0.54 17.50 14.95
N VAL A 122 -0.53 16.73 15.23
CA VAL A 122 -1.86 17.26 15.48
C VAL A 122 -2.04 17.67 16.95
N PRO A 123 -2.30 18.95 17.26
CA PRO A 123 -2.56 19.43 18.64
C PRO A 123 -3.92 19.04 19.21
N ILE A 124 -4.01 19.04 20.54
CA ILE A 124 -5.30 18.99 21.27
C ILE A 124 -5.80 20.42 21.50
N TYR A 125 -7.08 20.65 21.22
CA TYR A 125 -7.78 21.91 21.43
C TYR A 125 -8.78 21.81 22.59
N ASN A 126 -8.72 22.74 23.56
CA ASN A 126 -9.56 22.72 24.76
C ASN A 126 -10.44 23.97 24.90
N GLY A 127 -10.70 24.67 23.80
CA GLY A 127 -11.57 25.86 23.79
C GLY A 127 -10.87 27.19 24.10
N GLU A 128 -9.54 27.23 24.06
CA GLU A 128 -8.80 28.48 24.22
C GLU A 128 -9.01 29.40 23.01
N LEU A 129 -9.13 30.72 23.23
CA LEU A 129 -9.18 31.68 22.13
C LEU A 129 -7.80 31.82 21.46
N ASP A 130 -6.74 31.88 22.25
CA ASP A 130 -5.36 32.10 21.80
C ASP A 130 -4.67 30.79 21.39
N PHE A 131 -5.33 30.01 20.53
CA PHE A 131 -4.79 28.73 20.07
C PHE A 131 -3.51 28.88 19.24
N SER A 132 -3.37 30.01 18.54
CA SER A 132 -2.18 30.39 17.77
C SER A 132 -0.89 30.32 18.59
N ASP A 133 -0.93 30.74 19.86
CA ASP A 133 0.25 30.75 20.73
C ASP A 133 0.72 29.34 21.08
N LYS A 134 -0.23 28.42 21.27
CA LYS A 134 0.07 27.00 21.49
C LYS A 134 0.63 26.37 20.23
N ILE A 135 0.17 26.75 19.05
CA ILE A 135 0.69 26.25 17.77
C ILE A 135 2.14 26.74 17.57
N MET A 136 2.41 28.02 17.78
CA MET A 136 3.74 28.62 17.56
C MET A 136 4.81 28.12 18.53
N LYS A 137 4.42 27.70 19.75
CA LYS A 137 5.34 27.16 20.76
C LYS A 137 5.60 25.66 20.64
N ARG A 138 5.08 24.98 19.61
CA ARG A 138 5.29 23.53 19.41
C ARG A 138 6.71 23.21 18.93
N SER A 139 7.14 22.01 19.27
CA SER A 139 8.42 21.42 18.84
C SER A 139 8.52 21.20 17.32
N SER A 140 7.39 21.14 16.60
CA SER A 140 7.34 21.01 15.15
C SER A 140 6.64 22.21 14.54
N THR A 141 7.35 22.92 13.65
CA THR A 141 6.83 24.03 12.86
C THR A 141 5.95 23.56 11.71
N LYS A 142 5.99 22.26 11.36
CA LYS A 142 5.15 21.71 10.29
C LYS A 142 3.73 21.53 10.81
N VAL A 143 2.83 22.34 10.28
CA VAL A 143 1.41 22.33 10.61
C VAL A 143 0.66 21.60 9.52
N ILE A 144 -0.24 20.69 9.90
CA ILE A 144 -1.16 20.04 8.95
C ILE A 144 -2.41 20.91 8.88
N GLY A 145 -2.67 21.48 7.70
CA GLY A 145 -3.78 22.41 7.49
C GLY A 145 -5.07 21.74 7.03
N THR A 146 -4.98 20.61 6.32
CA THR A 146 -6.14 19.96 5.70
C THR A 146 -6.20 18.46 6.00
N LEU A 147 -7.43 17.92 6.00
CA LEU A 147 -7.67 16.51 6.26
C LEU A 147 -7.04 15.62 5.18
N GLU A 148 -6.96 16.09 3.94
CA GLU A 148 -6.33 15.37 2.83
C GLU A 148 -4.84 15.17 3.09
N GLU A 149 -4.14 16.20 3.60
CA GLU A 149 -2.72 16.06 3.97
C GLU A 149 -2.54 15.07 5.12
N LEU A 150 -3.45 15.07 6.11
CA LEU A 150 -3.43 14.10 7.19
C LEU A 150 -3.62 12.67 6.65
N LEU A 151 -4.60 12.47 5.77
CA LEU A 151 -4.91 11.16 5.19
C LEU A 151 -3.78 10.65 4.30
N GLU A 152 -3.16 11.51 3.49
CA GLU A 152 -2.02 11.13 2.64
C GLU A 152 -0.83 10.65 3.48
N ASN A 153 -0.57 11.31 4.62
CA ASN A 153 0.51 10.96 5.55
C ASN A 153 0.11 9.92 6.61
N SER A 154 -1.04 9.25 6.44
CA SER A 154 -1.54 8.22 7.36
C SER A 154 -1.56 6.84 6.70
N PRO A 155 -1.12 5.77 7.39
CA PRO A 155 -1.18 4.40 6.90
C PRO A 155 -2.60 3.82 7.00
N CYS A 156 -3.56 4.45 6.33
CA CYS A 156 -4.96 4.03 6.30
C CYS A 156 -5.62 4.30 4.94
N SER A 157 -6.75 3.64 4.69
CA SER A 157 -7.67 3.99 3.60
C SER A 157 -8.39 5.31 3.88
N ALA A 158 -9.00 5.88 2.85
CA ALA A 158 -9.70 7.16 2.98
C ALA A 158 -10.90 7.06 3.94
N LEU A 159 -11.74 6.03 3.78
CA LEU A 159 -12.91 5.86 4.64
C LEU A 159 -12.55 5.50 6.08
N GLU A 160 -11.55 4.64 6.30
CA GLU A 160 -11.07 4.35 7.65
C GLU A 160 -10.55 5.61 8.35
N GLY A 161 -9.77 6.42 7.62
CA GLY A 161 -9.22 7.66 8.13
C GLY A 161 -10.30 8.69 8.49
N ILE A 162 -11.28 8.91 7.61
CA ILE A 162 -12.41 9.83 7.87
C ILE A 162 -13.26 9.33 9.05
N SER A 163 -13.58 8.03 9.07
CA SER A 163 -14.35 7.44 10.16
C SER A 163 -13.64 7.60 11.51
N LYS A 164 -12.33 7.36 11.55
CA LYS A 164 -11.52 7.56 12.76
C LYS A 164 -11.41 9.03 13.15
N TRP A 165 -11.22 9.92 12.17
CA TRP A 165 -11.16 11.37 12.40
C TRP A 165 -12.44 11.89 13.08
N HIS A 166 -13.61 11.47 12.60
CA HIS A 166 -14.88 11.79 13.24
C HIS A 166 -15.00 11.17 14.65
N LYS A 167 -14.58 9.91 14.81
CA LYS A 167 -14.67 9.19 16.09
C LYS A 167 -13.82 9.82 17.19
N ILE A 168 -12.65 10.39 16.84
CA ILE A 168 -11.76 11.03 17.83
C ILE A 168 -12.10 12.50 18.08
N GLY A 169 -13.15 13.05 17.45
CA GLY A 169 -13.48 14.47 17.58
C GLY A 169 -12.46 15.38 16.90
N GLY A 170 -11.96 14.98 15.75
CA GLY A 170 -11.07 15.80 14.94
C GLY A 170 -11.77 17.04 14.38
N SER A 171 -11.09 18.17 14.41
CA SER A 171 -11.61 19.48 14.00
C SER A 171 -10.50 20.35 13.39
N VAL A 172 -10.84 21.59 13.04
CA VAL A 172 -9.90 22.60 12.53
C VAL A 172 -10.13 23.91 13.26
N LYS A 173 -9.06 24.55 13.71
CA LYS A 173 -9.08 25.88 14.33
C LYS A 173 -7.98 26.74 13.73
N ASP A 174 -8.36 27.91 13.25
CA ASP A 174 -7.46 28.91 12.65
C ASP A 174 -6.57 28.33 11.52
N GLY A 175 -7.17 27.44 10.70
CA GLY A 175 -6.49 26.78 9.59
C GLY A 175 -5.56 25.63 9.99
N VAL A 176 -5.60 25.19 11.25
CA VAL A 176 -4.78 24.09 11.78
C VAL A 176 -5.66 22.94 12.24
N LEU A 177 -5.39 21.72 11.76
CA LEU A 177 -6.08 20.54 12.27
C LEU A 177 -5.78 20.34 13.75
N CYS A 178 -6.80 20.00 14.52
CA CYS A 178 -6.70 19.72 15.95
C CYS A 178 -7.65 18.61 16.36
N ILE A 179 -7.44 18.06 17.56
CA ILE A 179 -8.33 17.09 18.19
C ILE A 179 -8.98 17.77 19.39
N LEU A 180 -10.30 17.75 19.47
CA LEU A 180 -11.00 18.34 20.61
C LEU A 180 -10.70 17.53 21.88
N SER A 181 -10.39 18.21 22.98
CA SER A 181 -10.36 17.56 24.29
C SER A 181 -11.75 17.01 24.63
N GLN A 182 -11.82 16.00 25.49
CA GLN A 182 -13.12 15.43 25.90
C GLN A 182 -13.98 16.48 26.60
N ASP A 183 -13.39 17.27 27.51
CA ASP A 183 -14.09 18.34 28.23
C ASP A 183 -14.72 19.36 27.28
N PHE A 184 -13.97 19.79 26.26
CA PHE A 184 -14.45 20.76 25.29
C PHE A 184 -15.46 20.14 24.32
N LEU A 185 -15.24 18.90 23.89
CA LEU A 185 -16.18 18.17 23.02
C LEU A 185 -17.55 18.04 23.67
N PHE A 186 -17.63 17.61 24.93
CA PHE A 186 -18.89 17.48 25.65
C PHE A 186 -19.53 18.84 25.94
N LYS A 187 -18.73 19.86 26.26
CA LYS A 187 -19.23 21.23 26.45
C LYS A 187 -19.83 21.79 25.16
N ALA A 188 -19.15 21.62 24.03
CA ALA A 188 -19.64 22.05 22.72
C ALA A 188 -20.92 21.31 22.33
N LEU A 189 -20.98 19.98 22.56
CA LEU A 189 -22.20 19.20 22.34
C LEU A 189 -23.36 19.69 23.21
N HIS A 190 -23.11 19.97 24.49
CA HIS A 190 -24.14 20.47 25.40
C HIS A 190 -24.68 21.83 24.95
N VAL A 191 -23.81 22.76 24.54
CA VAL A 191 -24.19 24.06 24.01
C VAL A 191 -24.94 23.96 22.68
N LEU A 192 -24.68 22.94 21.86
CA LEU A 192 -25.35 22.74 20.57
C LEU A 192 -26.76 22.17 20.73
N LEU A 193 -26.98 21.29 21.71
CA LEU A 193 -28.26 20.63 21.94
C LEU A 193 -29.25 21.49 22.75
N MET A 194 -28.74 22.46 23.51
CA MET A 194 -29.53 23.43 24.28
C MET A 194 -29.86 24.65 23.43
#